data_AF-A0A7X6PE33-F1
#
_entry.id   AF-A0A7X6PE33-F1
#
_cell.length_a   1.000
_cell.length_b   1.000
_cell.length_c   1.000
_cell.angle_alpha   90.00
_cell.angle_beta   90.00
_cell.angle_gamma   90.00
#
_symmetry.space_group_name_H-M   'P 1'
#
loop_
_entity.id
_entity.type
_entity.pdbx_description
1 polymer ?
#
loop_
_entity_poly.entity_id
_entity_poly.type
_entity_poly.pdbx_seq_one_letter_code
_entity_poly.pdbx_strand_id
1 'polypeptide(L)'
;MQKQNRNSVVFRITMNDTEYNILLNWSGNAEIVEDKPHFFNLTPHSGDILKFSTHFIRKESAIEAISSGEYYNSSVKEWKDYWLSGAAIDLSAGKDPRWKELERRIILSQYVMKVNEAGSLPPQESNLVNNGWYGRFHFEMIW
;
A
#
# COMPACT_ATOMS: atom_id res chain seq x y z
N MET A 1 -8.73 17.43 -11.18
CA MET A 1 -8.18 16.39 -12.11
C MET A 1 -7.29 17.03 -13.18
N GLN A 2 -6.18 16.39 -13.59
CA GLN A 2 -5.25 16.97 -14.58
C GLN A 2 -5.43 16.39 -15.98
N LYS A 3 -5.60 15.07 -16.10
CA LYS A 3 -5.72 14.37 -17.38
C LYS A 3 -6.54 13.10 -17.21
N GLN A 4 -7.53 12.89 -18.07
CA GLN A 4 -8.35 11.69 -18.10
C GLN A 4 -8.30 11.05 -19.49
N ASN A 5 -8.09 9.73 -19.53
CA ASN A 5 -8.28 8.88 -20.68
C ASN A 5 -9.51 7.98 -20.44
N ARG A 6 -9.83 7.09 -21.39
CA ARG A 6 -11.00 6.20 -21.31
C ARG A 6 -11.10 5.42 -19.98
N ASN A 7 -9.96 4.98 -19.45
CA ASN A 7 -9.89 4.06 -18.31
C ASN A 7 -8.80 4.45 -17.29
N SER A 8 -8.34 5.70 -17.35
CA SER A 8 -7.36 6.20 -16.39
C SER A 8 -7.48 7.69 -16.17
N VAL A 9 -7.05 8.16 -14.99
CA VAL A 9 -7.03 9.57 -14.63
C VAL A 9 -5.81 9.86 -13.77
N VAL A 10 -5.21 11.03 -14.00
CA VAL A 10 -4.16 11.59 -13.15
C VAL A 10 -4.75 12.70 -12.30
N PHE A 11 -4.63 12.54 -10.98
CA PHE A 11 -4.93 13.56 -9.99
C PHE A 11 -3.63 14.26 -9.58
N ARG A 12 -3.64 15.58 -9.56
CA ARG A 12 -2.62 16.37 -8.88
C ARG A 12 -3.14 16.73 -7.51
N ILE A 13 -2.37 16.39 -6.49
CA ILE A 13 -2.68 16.67 -5.09
C ILE A 13 -1.64 17.65 -4.57
N THR A 14 -2.12 18.78 -4.04
CA THR A 14 -1.30 19.77 -3.36
C THR A 14 -1.75 19.82 -1.90
N MET A 15 -0.83 19.57 -0.98
CA MET A 15 -1.03 19.65 0.46
C MET A 15 0.05 20.58 1.03
N ASN A 16 -0.33 21.84 1.31
CA ASN A 16 0.61 22.91 1.65
C ASN A 16 1.73 23.01 0.58
N ASP A 17 2.99 22.88 0.99
CA ASP A 17 4.16 22.97 0.09
C ASP A 17 4.50 21.62 -0.58
N THR A 18 3.70 20.57 -0.36
CA THR A 18 3.93 19.24 -0.94
C THR A 18 3.00 19.00 -2.11
N GLU A 19 3.56 18.64 -3.25
CA GLU A 19 2.81 18.24 -4.44
C GLU A 19 3.17 16.83 -4.88
N TYR A 20 2.15 16.05 -5.19
CA TYR A 20 2.31 14.72 -5.77
C TYR A 20 1.16 14.40 -6.71
N ASN A 21 1.38 13.45 -7.61
CA ASN A 21 0.34 13.00 -8.52
C ASN A 21 -0.07 11.57 -8.18
N ILE A 22 -1.34 11.25 -8.40
CA ILE A 22 -1.89 9.90 -8.28
C ILE A 22 -2.41 9.49 -9.67
N LEU A 23 -1.94 8.37 -10.19
CA LEU A 23 -2.52 7.69 -11.33
C LEU A 23 -3.54 6.67 -10.84
N LEU A 24 -4.80 6.80 -11.25
CA LEU A 24 -5.85 5.81 -11.09
C LEU A 24 -6.13 5.15 -12.44
N ASN A 25 -6.11 3.82 -12.51
CA ASN A 25 -6.53 3.04 -13.67
C ASN A 25 -7.71 2.14 -13.28
N TRP A 26 -8.64 1.88 -14.20
CA TRP A 26 -9.74 0.95 -13.98
C TRP A 26 -10.07 0.14 -15.23
N SER A 27 -10.80 -0.96 -15.06
CA SER A 27 -11.31 -1.77 -16.18
C SER A 27 -12.82 -1.62 -16.34
N GLY A 28 -13.30 -1.75 -17.58
CA GLY A 28 -14.72 -1.69 -17.89
C GLY A 28 -15.25 -0.27 -18.05
N ASN A 29 -16.57 -0.12 -17.95
CA ASN A 29 -17.23 1.17 -18.10
C ASN A 29 -17.54 1.75 -16.71
N ALA A 30 -16.83 2.82 -16.33
CA ALA A 30 -16.99 3.49 -15.06
C ALA A 30 -16.72 4.99 -15.21
N GLU A 31 -17.35 5.76 -14.33
CA GLU A 31 -17.23 7.21 -14.23
C GLU A 31 -16.46 7.58 -12.96
N ILE A 32 -15.63 8.62 -13.05
CA ILE A 32 -14.90 9.18 -11.92
C ILE A 32 -15.34 10.63 -11.69
N VAL A 33 -15.76 10.94 -10.47
CA VAL A 33 -16.22 12.29 -10.09
C VAL A 33 -15.46 12.76 -8.86
N GLU A 34 -15.00 14.01 -8.86
CA GLU A 34 -14.47 14.68 -7.66
C GLU A 34 -15.64 15.31 -6.90
N ASP A 35 -15.97 14.77 -5.73
CA ASP A 35 -17.11 15.21 -4.91
C ASP A 35 -16.75 16.44 -4.06
N LYS A 36 -15.54 16.41 -3.49
CA LYS A 36 -14.93 17.50 -2.71
C LYS A 36 -13.41 17.43 -2.84
N PRO A 37 -12.65 18.46 -2.42
CA PRO A 37 -11.20 18.46 -2.54
C PRO A 37 -10.58 17.16 -1.99
N HIS A 38 -9.79 16.48 -2.82
CA HIS A 38 -9.13 15.21 -2.52
C HIS A 38 -10.06 14.00 -2.27
N PHE A 39 -11.33 14.07 -2.70
CA PHE A 39 -12.29 12.99 -2.56
C PHE A 39 -12.88 12.63 -3.92
N PHE A 40 -12.57 11.43 -4.40
CA PHE A 40 -12.92 10.96 -5.74
C PHE A 40 -13.76 9.69 -5.67
N ASN A 41 -14.89 9.69 -6.37
CA ASN A 41 -15.84 8.58 -6.44
C ASN A 41 -15.72 7.90 -7.80
N LEU A 42 -15.24 6.65 -7.82
CA LEU A 42 -15.21 5.79 -9.00
C LEU A 42 -16.45 4.88 -9.02
N THR A 43 -17.34 5.07 -9.99
CA THR A 43 -18.63 4.38 -10.06
C THR A 43 -18.73 3.55 -11.36
N PRO A 44 -18.79 2.21 -11.30
CA PRO A 44 -19.05 1.39 -12.47
C PRO A 44 -20.50 1.56 -12.96
N HIS A 45 -20.72 1.63 -14.27
CA HIS A 45 -22.07 1.74 -14.84
C HIS A 45 -22.83 0.41 -14.89
N SER A 46 -22.14 -0.72 -14.75
CA SER A 46 -22.74 -2.05 -14.82
C SER A 46 -21.88 -3.11 -14.15
N GLY A 47 -22.52 -4.16 -13.61
CA GLY A 47 -21.86 -5.32 -13.02
C GLY A 47 -21.50 -5.13 -11.55
N ASP A 48 -21.11 -6.24 -10.90
CA ASP A 48 -20.87 -6.29 -9.45
C ASP A 48 -19.38 -6.26 -9.08
N ILE A 49 -18.50 -6.13 -10.07
CA ILE A 49 -17.04 -6.19 -9.89
C ILE A 49 -16.38 -4.93 -10.43
N LEU A 50 -15.78 -4.14 -9.53
CA LEU A 50 -14.92 -3.01 -9.87
C LEU A 50 -13.45 -3.43 -9.76
N LYS A 51 -12.68 -3.27 -10.84
CA LYS A 51 -11.23 -3.50 -10.86
C LYS A 51 -10.52 -2.19 -11.13
N PHE A 52 -9.65 -1.79 -10.21
CA PHE A 52 -8.87 -0.57 -10.33
C PHE A 52 -7.49 -0.70 -9.66
N SER A 53 -6.58 0.21 -9.97
CA SER A 53 -5.25 0.30 -9.38
C SER A 53 -4.85 1.77 -9.20
N THR A 54 -4.08 2.09 -8.15
CA THR A 54 -3.67 3.46 -7.81
C THR A 54 -2.18 3.56 -7.52
N HIS A 55 -1.50 4.57 -8.09
CA HIS A 55 -0.06 4.77 -7.94
C HIS A 55 0.30 6.21 -7.67
N PHE A 56 1.22 6.43 -6.73
CA PHE A 56 1.90 7.71 -6.60
C PHE A 56 2.93 7.87 -7.73
N ILE A 57 2.89 9.01 -8.42
CA ILE A 57 3.78 9.30 -9.55
C ILE A 57 4.45 10.66 -9.32
N ARG A 58 5.78 10.73 -9.46
CA ARG A 58 6.56 11.96 -9.22
C ARG A 58 6.55 12.94 -10.39
N LYS A 59 6.40 12.44 -11.62
CA LYS A 59 6.23 13.24 -12.84
C LYS A 59 5.11 12.63 -13.67
N GLU A 60 4.55 13.42 -14.60
CA GLU A 60 3.72 12.91 -15.69
C GLU A 60 4.58 12.07 -16.65
N SER A 61 5.12 10.95 -16.17
CA SER A 61 5.64 9.91 -17.04
C SER A 61 4.45 9.15 -17.60
N ALA A 62 4.54 8.72 -18.86
CA ALA A 62 3.65 7.73 -19.44
C ALA A 62 3.83 6.41 -18.68
N ILE A 63 3.23 6.30 -17.49
CA ILE A 63 3.13 5.03 -16.80
C ILE A 63 2.09 4.26 -17.58
N GLU A 64 2.55 3.23 -18.30
CA GLU A 64 1.67 2.23 -18.85
C GLU A 64 0.74 1.74 -17.74
N ALA A 65 -0.55 1.67 -18.03
CA ALA A 65 -1.54 1.30 -17.03
C ALA A 65 -1.25 -0.13 -16.53
N ILE A 66 -0.60 -0.25 -15.38
CA ILE A 66 -0.40 -1.55 -14.73
C ILE A 66 -1.77 -2.00 -14.24
N SER A 67 -2.20 -3.15 -14.74
CA SER A 67 -3.49 -3.73 -14.41
C SER A 67 -3.54 -4.15 -12.94
N SER A 68 -4.74 -4.19 -12.37
CA SER A 68 -4.90 -4.72 -11.00
C SER A 68 -4.39 -6.17 -10.88
N GLY A 69 -4.48 -6.97 -11.95
CA GLY A 69 -3.98 -8.35 -11.99
C GLY A 69 -2.47 -8.45 -11.80
N GLU A 70 -1.70 -7.55 -12.41
CA GLU A 70 -0.24 -7.50 -12.25
C GLU A 70 0.15 -7.15 -10.81
N TYR A 71 -0.58 -6.25 -10.15
CA TYR A 71 -0.35 -5.96 -8.73
C TYR A 71 -0.60 -7.17 -7.83
N TYR A 72 -1.67 -7.92 -8.08
CA TYR A 72 -1.93 -9.15 -7.32
C TYR A 72 -0.81 -10.17 -7.50
N ASN A 73 -0.38 -10.41 -8.75
CA ASN A 73 0.69 -11.36 -9.03
C ASN A 73 2.02 -10.95 -8.38
N SER A 74 2.37 -9.65 -8.48
CA SER A 74 3.56 -9.09 -7.84
C SER A 74 3.51 -9.24 -6.32
N SER A 75 2.37 -8.91 -5.71
CA SER A 75 2.16 -9.03 -4.26
C SER A 75 2.30 -10.48 -3.77
N VAL A 76 1.68 -11.44 -4.48
CA VAL A 76 1.79 -12.88 -4.13
C VAL A 76 3.24 -13.35 -4.18
N LYS A 77 3.98 -12.96 -5.23
CA LYS A 77 5.39 -13.31 -5.37
C LYS A 77 6.23 -12.68 -4.25
N GLU A 78 6.07 -11.38 -4.02
CA GLU A 78 6.85 -10.64 -3.02
C GLU A 78 6.62 -11.18 -1.60
N TRP A 79 5.38 -11.50 -1.24
CA TRP A 79 5.08 -12.11 0.07
C TRP A 79 5.72 -13.48 0.22
N LYS A 80 5.69 -14.31 -0.82
CA LYS A 80 6.35 -15.62 -0.82
C LYS A 80 7.85 -15.45 -0.63
N ASP A 81 8.48 -14.57 -1.41
CA ASP A 81 9.92 -14.33 -1.34
C ASP A 81 10.33 -13.79 0.03
N TYR A 82 9.55 -12.87 0.60
CA TYR A 82 9.77 -12.35 1.95
C TYR A 82 9.79 -13.48 2.99
N TRP A 83 8.74 -14.30 3.05
CA TRP A 83 8.64 -15.38 4.05
C TRP A 83 9.69 -16.47 3.84
N LEU A 84 10.17 -16.68 2.61
CA LEU A 84 11.24 -17.63 2.30
C LEU A 84 12.65 -17.07 2.46
N SER A 85 12.81 -15.75 2.58
CA SER A 85 14.12 -15.11 2.75
C SER A 85 14.70 -15.30 4.15
N GLY A 86 13.85 -15.62 5.14
CA GLY A 86 14.22 -15.77 6.55
C GLY A 86 13.86 -17.14 7.11
N ALA A 87 13.69 -17.19 8.43
CA ALA A 87 13.29 -18.39 9.16
C ALA A 87 12.20 -18.06 10.18
N ALA A 88 11.38 -19.05 10.51
CA ALA A 88 10.43 -18.98 11.62
C ALA A 88 10.92 -19.84 12.79
N ILE A 89 10.71 -19.36 14.01
CA ILE A 89 11.03 -20.11 15.22
C ILE A 89 9.83 -20.99 15.57
N ASP A 90 10.07 -22.29 15.75
CA ASP A 90 9.08 -23.26 16.26
C ASP A 90 9.24 -23.39 17.78
N LEU A 91 8.19 -23.03 18.53
CA LEU A 91 8.16 -23.08 19.99
C LEU A 91 7.31 -24.24 20.53
N SER A 92 6.85 -25.15 19.67
CA SER A 92 5.92 -26.24 20.02
C SER A 92 6.49 -27.25 21.02
N ALA A 93 7.81 -27.36 21.14
CA ALA A 93 8.48 -28.18 22.14
C ALA A 93 8.51 -27.54 23.55
N GLY A 94 8.01 -26.31 23.70
CA GLY A 94 7.96 -25.59 24.96
C GLY A 94 6.97 -26.19 25.97
N LYS A 95 7.33 -26.17 27.26
CA LYS A 95 6.45 -26.60 28.35
C LYS A 95 5.47 -25.51 28.80
N ASP A 96 5.73 -24.24 28.47
CA ASP A 96 4.85 -23.13 28.82
C ASP A 96 3.62 -23.12 27.89
N PRO A 97 2.38 -23.15 28.41
CA PRO A 97 1.18 -23.21 27.58
C PRO A 97 0.98 -21.98 26.68
N ARG A 98 1.71 -20.88 26.92
CA ARG A 98 1.63 -19.63 26.15
C ARG A 98 2.52 -19.64 24.90
N TRP A 99 3.22 -20.73 24.59
CA TRP A 99 4.14 -20.80 23.44
C TRP A 99 3.47 -20.40 22.12
N LYS A 100 2.21 -20.78 21.89
CA LYS A 100 1.45 -20.41 20.69
C LYS A 100 1.27 -18.90 20.55
N GLU A 101 1.02 -18.21 21.66
CA GLU A 101 0.85 -16.76 21.65
C GLU A 101 2.18 -16.05 21.41
N LEU A 102 3.27 -16.57 21.94
CA LEU A 102 4.61 -16.03 21.66
C LEU A 102 4.99 -16.23 20.19
N GLU A 103 4.77 -17.43 19.64
CA GLU A 103 5.01 -17.72 18.23
C GLU A 103 4.17 -16.82 17.30
N ARG A 104 2.88 -16.66 17.61
CA ARG A 104 1.99 -15.72 16.89
C ARG A 104 2.51 -14.29 16.93
N ARG A 105 3.06 -13.83 18.06
CA ARG A 105 3.65 -12.48 18.18
C ARG A 105 4.93 -12.31 17.36
N ILE A 106 5.76 -13.35 17.28
CA ILE A 106 6.97 -13.35 16.45
C ILE A 106 6.60 -13.26 14.96
N ILE A 107 5.60 -14.03 14.51
CA ILE A 107 5.14 -13.95 13.12
C ILE A 107 4.45 -12.60 12.85
N LEU A 108 3.64 -12.11 13.79
CA LEU A 108 2.98 -10.83 13.66
C LEU A 108 3.99 -9.67 13.60
N SER A 109 5.06 -9.69 14.40
CA SER A 109 6.08 -8.64 14.36
C SER A 109 6.78 -8.60 13.00
N GLN A 110 7.12 -9.75 12.42
CA GLN A 110 7.69 -9.83 11.07
C GLN A 110 6.71 -9.32 10.00
N TYR A 111 5.42 -9.64 10.12
CA TYR A 111 4.40 -9.10 9.21
C TYR A 111 4.29 -7.58 9.32
N VAL A 112 4.20 -7.05 10.55
CA VAL A 112 4.09 -5.61 10.82
C VAL A 112 5.33 -4.87 10.31
N MET A 113 6.53 -5.43 10.49
CA MET A 113 7.78 -4.88 9.96
C MET A 113 7.73 -4.78 8.43
N LYS A 114 7.40 -5.87 7.71
CA LYS A 114 7.30 -5.85 6.24
C LYS A 114 6.31 -4.83 5.69
N VAL A 115 5.16 -4.67 6.35
CA VAL A 115 4.13 -3.72 5.91
C VAL A 115 4.55 -2.27 6.16
N ASN A 116 5.16 -1.98 7.30
CA ASN A 116 5.37 -0.61 7.75
C ASN A 116 6.75 -0.05 7.40
N GLU A 117 7.74 -0.92 7.20
CA GLU A 117 9.08 -0.56 6.72
C GLU A 117 9.18 -0.67 5.18
N ALA A 118 8.07 -0.45 4.48
CA ALA A 118 7.99 -0.58 3.02
C ALA A 118 8.57 0.62 2.24
N GLY A 119 9.10 1.63 2.94
CA GLY A 119 9.64 2.86 2.35
C GLY A 119 11.16 2.85 2.17
N SER A 120 11.69 3.90 1.55
CA SER A 120 13.15 4.12 1.47
C SER A 120 13.72 4.83 2.71
N LEU A 121 12.88 5.12 3.71
CA LEU A 121 13.20 5.86 4.93
C LEU A 121 12.61 5.11 6.12
N PRO A 122 13.24 5.16 7.32
CA PRO A 122 12.75 4.49 8.53
C PRO A 122 11.28 4.75 8.81
N PRO A 123 10.52 3.77 9.35
CA PRO A 123 9.14 4.00 9.70
C PRO A 123 9.03 5.11 10.75
N GLN A 124 7.91 5.80 10.76
CA GLN A 124 7.54 6.62 11.92
C GLN A 124 7.09 5.73 13.08
N GLU A 125 7.07 6.27 14.30
CA GLU A 125 6.67 5.54 15.51
C GLU A 125 5.29 4.86 15.40
N SER A 126 4.36 5.54 14.73
CA SER A 126 3.01 5.05 14.49
C SER A 126 2.85 4.34 13.14
N ASN A 127 3.96 3.95 12.51
CA ASN A 127 3.96 3.20 11.26
C ASN A 127 3.14 3.90 10.16
N LEU A 128 2.45 3.18 9.25
CA LEU A 128 1.58 3.80 8.24
C LEU A 128 0.16 4.10 8.76
N VAL A 129 -0.06 4.10 10.08
CA VAL A 129 -1.41 4.12 10.67
C VAL A 129 -1.94 5.54 10.91
N ASN A 130 -1.09 6.46 11.35
CA ASN A 130 -1.46 7.86 11.58
C ASN A 130 -0.22 8.76 11.53
N ASN A 131 -0.41 10.08 11.55
CA ASN A 131 0.67 11.07 11.53
C ASN A 131 1.02 11.61 12.93
N GLY A 132 1.06 10.73 13.94
CA GLY A 132 1.54 11.05 15.27
C GLY A 132 2.96 11.62 15.21
N TRP A 133 3.28 12.57 16.11
CA TRP A 133 4.59 13.24 16.13
C TRP A 133 5.02 13.83 14.77
N TYR A 134 4.06 14.32 13.98
CA TYR A 134 4.27 14.88 12.64
C TYR A 134 4.87 13.92 11.62
N GLY A 135 4.74 12.60 11.82
CA GLY A 135 5.26 11.63 10.86
C GLY A 135 6.77 11.50 10.85
N ARG A 136 7.44 11.88 11.94
CA ARG A 136 8.91 11.81 12.04
C ARG A 136 9.41 10.37 12.06
N PHE A 137 10.54 10.15 11.41
CA PHE A 137 11.23 8.86 11.38
C PHE A 137 11.77 8.49 12.75
N HIS A 138 11.60 7.22 13.12
CA HIS A 138 12.11 6.68 14.37
C HIS A 138 13.52 6.12 14.15
N PHE A 139 14.54 6.88 14.55
CA PHE A 139 15.95 6.57 14.27
C PHE A 139 16.56 5.46 15.15
N GLU A 140 15.80 4.91 16.09
CA GLU A 140 16.25 3.79 16.92
C GLU A 140 16.12 2.44 16.18
N MET A 141 15.32 2.39 15.12
CA MET A 141 15.18 1.22 14.23
C MET A 141 15.62 1.58 12.80
N ILE A 142 16.93 1.76 12.63
CA ILE A 142 17.57 1.92 11.31
C ILE A 142 18.12 0.58 10.82
N TRP A 143 17.93 0.27 9.52
CA TRP A 143 18.42 -0.92 8.83
C TRP A 143 19.68 -0.67 8.00
#